data_AF-A0A0B1PZG8-F1
#
_entry.id   AF-A0A0B1PZG8-F1
#
_cell.length_a   1.000
_cell.length_b   1.000
_cell.length_c   1.000
_cell.angle_alpha   90.00
_cell.angle_beta   90.00
_cell.angle_gamma   90.00
#
_symmetry.space_group_name_H-M   'P 1'
#
loop_
_entity.id
_entity.type
_entity.pdbx_description
1 polymer ?
#
loop_
_entity_poly.entity_id
_entity_poly.type
_entity_poly.pdbx_seq_one_letter_code
_entity_poly.pdbx_strand_id
1 'polypeptide(L)'
;MAIPDPVRTNFDTLLRAADDGNLALMECLDAATRETRYVLCAVGRDGGDYVFTPFGHLASGNPYDAYLPPDPDDPAGFVEKAEDGGAS
;
A
#
# COMPACT_ATOMS: atom_id res chain seq x y z
N MET A 1 -6.72 -6.97 -15.47
CA MET A 1 -7.01 -8.04 -14.46
C MET A 1 -7.93 -7.52 -13.35
N ALA A 2 -8.78 -8.35 -12.74
CA ALA A 2 -9.61 -7.96 -11.59
C ALA A 2 -8.83 -8.14 -10.27
N ILE A 3 -8.83 -7.11 -9.43
CA ILE A 3 -8.28 -7.16 -8.06
C ILE A 3 -9.06 -8.21 -7.25
N PRO A 4 -8.40 -9.15 -6.52
CA PRO A 4 -9.09 -10.15 -5.71
C PRO A 4 -10.02 -9.54 -4.65
N ASP A 5 -11.14 -10.20 -4.37
CA ASP A 5 -12.15 -9.72 -3.41
C ASP A 5 -11.59 -9.43 -2.00
N PRO A 6 -10.66 -10.24 -1.43
CA PRO A 6 -10.07 -9.92 -0.14
C PRO A 6 -9.26 -8.61 -0.17
N VAL A 7 -8.57 -8.32 -1.27
CA VAL A 7 -7.78 -7.10 -1.44
C VAL A 7 -8.70 -5.89 -1.54
N ARG A 8 -9.81 -6.01 -2.29
CA ARG A 8 -10.85 -4.98 -2.36
C ARG A 8 -11.50 -4.72 -1.01
N THR A 9 -11.83 -5.77 -0.27
CA THR A 9 -12.46 -5.67 1.07
C THR A 9 -11.55 -4.92 2.06
N ASN A 10 -10.24 -5.19 2.01
CA ASN A 10 -9.26 -4.45 2.81
C ASN A 10 -9.21 -2.98 2.42
N PHE A 11 -9.23 -2.67 1.12
CA PHE A 11 -9.26 -1.29 0.64
C PHE A 11 -10.53 -0.56 1.08
N ASP A 12 -11.71 -1.20 0.99
CA ASP A 12 -12.97 -0.63 1.46
C ASP A 12 -12.95 -0.38 2.98
N THR A 13 -12.28 -1.24 3.75
CA THR A 13 -12.08 -1.04 5.20
C THR A 13 -11.19 0.16 5.48
N LEU A 14 -10.10 0.32 4.72
CA LEU A 14 -9.22 1.49 4.82
C LEU A 14 -9.98 2.79 4.49
N LEU A 15 -10.84 2.78 3.46
CA LEU A 15 -11.66 3.95 3.10
C LEU A 15 -12.64 4.33 4.22
N ARG A 16 -13.32 3.35 4.82
CA ARG A 16 -14.22 3.61 5.96
C ARG A 16 -13.47 4.18 7.16
N ALA A 17 -12.33 3.59 7.50
CA ALA A 17 -11.49 4.11 8.58
C ALA A 17 -10.99 5.54 8.30
N ALA A 18 -10.70 5.87 7.03
CA ALA A 18 -10.34 7.23 6.63
C ALA A 18 -11.50 8.21 6.83
N ASP A 19 -12.70 7.86 6.38
CA ASP A 19 -13.92 8.67 6.52
C ASP A 19 -14.25 8.93 8.00
N ASP A 20 -14.09 7.90 8.83
CA ASP A 20 -14.31 8.00 10.28
C ASP A 20 -13.16 8.71 11.04
N GLY A 21 -12.08 9.10 10.36
CA GLY A 21 -10.89 9.73 10.99
C GLY A 21 -10.06 8.76 11.84
N ASN A 22 -10.25 7.45 11.65
CA ASN A 22 -9.64 6.37 12.41
C ASN A 22 -8.45 5.74 11.66
N LEU A 23 -7.62 6.56 11.01
CA LEU A 23 -6.35 6.09 10.44
C LEU A 23 -5.18 6.44 11.37
N ALA A 24 -4.25 5.51 11.47
CA ALA A 24 -2.96 5.72 12.10
C ALA A 24 -1.83 5.42 11.14
N LEU A 25 -0.77 6.23 11.20
CA LEU A 25 0.53 5.91 10.63
C LEU A 25 1.45 5.47 11.76
N MET A 26 1.99 4.26 11.67
CA MET A 26 2.77 3.64 12.73
C MET A 26 4.16 3.25 12.22
N GLU A 27 5.19 3.63 12.96
CA GLU A 27 6.55 3.12 12.72
C GLU A 27 6.61 1.65 13.19
N CYS A 28 7.02 0.76 12.29
CA CYS A 28 7.13 -0.67 12.53
C CYS A 28 8.49 -1.18 12.02
N LEU A 29 8.94 -2.30 12.57
CA LEU A 29 10.05 -3.05 11.99
C LEU A 29 9.50 -4.18 11.16
N ASP A 30 9.92 -4.26 9.90
CA ASP A 30 9.67 -5.44 9.07
C ASP A 30 10.21 -6.68 9.79
N ALA A 31 9.36 -7.70 9.96
CA ALA A 31 9.66 -8.82 10.84
C ALA A 31 10.83 -9.67 10.33
N ALA A 32 11.04 -9.72 9.00
CA ALA A 32 12.09 -10.51 8.38
C ALA A 32 13.41 -9.74 8.28
N THR A 33 13.35 -8.48 7.82
CA THR A 33 14.53 -7.67 7.47
C THR A 33 14.96 -6.73 8.59
N ARG A 34 14.09 -6.46 9.57
CA ARG A 34 14.29 -5.46 10.63
C ARG A 34 14.41 -4.02 10.13
N GLU A 35 14.03 -3.76 8.88
CA GLU A 35 13.99 -2.40 8.36
C GLU A 35 12.79 -1.63 8.93
N THR A 36 12.99 -0.34 9.21
CA THR A 36 11.90 0.56 9.59
C THR A 36 10.94 0.76 8.41
N ARG A 37 9.65 0.62 8.68
CA ARG A 37 8.53 0.82 7.74
C ARG A 37 7.46 1.66 8.41
N TYR A 38 6.83 2.54 7.62
CA TYR A 38 5.70 3.35 8.09
C TYR A 38 4.40 2.73 7.60
N VAL A 39 3.69 2.07 8.51
CA VAL A 39 2.53 1.21 8.22
C VAL A 39 1.23 2.01 8.38
N LEU A 40 0.37 1.92 7.38
CA LEU A 40 -1.00 2.42 7.40
C LEU A 40 -1.89 1.42 8.13
N CYS A 41 -2.54 1.87 9.19
CA CYS A 41 -3.45 1.05 9.99
C CYS A 41 -4.84 1.69 10.06
N ALA A 42 -5.90 0.87 9.99
CA ALA A 42 -7.18 1.26 10.57
C ALA A 42 -7.11 1.10 12.09
N VAL A 43 -7.73 2.04 12.79
CA VAL A 43 -7.88 2.03 14.24
C VAL A 43 -9.31 1.60 14.56
N GLY A 44 -9.43 0.39 15.10
CA GLY A 44 -10.67 -0.11 15.66
C GLY A 44 -10.66 -0.02 17.18
N ARG A 45 -11.78 -0.45 17.76
CA ARG A 45 -11.87 -0.75 19.19
C ARG A 45 -12.37 -2.17 19.36
N ASP A 46 -11.73 -2.90 20.27
CA ASP A 46 -12.25 -4.16 20.78
C ASP A 46 -12.40 -4.02 22.29
N GLY A 47 -13.65 -3.89 22.74
CA GLY A 47 -13.96 -3.43 24.09
C GLY A 47 -13.42 -2.02 24.37
N GLY A 48 -12.56 -1.91 25.38
CA GLY A 48 -11.92 -0.65 25.80
C GLY A 48 -10.56 -0.39 25.13
N ASP A 49 -10.02 -1.36 24.38
CA ASP A 49 -8.67 -1.29 23.83
C ASP A 49 -8.70 -0.86 22.35
N TYR A 50 -7.61 -0.21 21.93
CA TYR A 50 -7.39 0.10 20.53
C TYR A 50 -6.82 -1.10 19.80
N VAL A 51 -7.40 -1.42 18.64
CA VAL A 51 -6.90 -2.45 17.73
C VAL A 51 -6.40 -1.78 16.46
N PHE A 52 -5.19 -2.13 16.04
CA PHE A 52 -4.58 -1.61 14.83
C PHE A 52 -4.53 -2.70 13.78
N THR A 53 -5.25 -2.52 12.68
CA THR A 53 -5.24 -3.44 11.54
C THR A 53 -4.30 -2.90 10.47
N PRO A 54 -3.12 -3.51 10.25
CA PRO A 54 -2.17 -3.03 9.25
C PRO A 54 -2.61 -3.46 7.84
N PHE A 55 -2.60 -2.51 6.90
CA PHE A 55 -2.94 -2.78 5.49
C PHE A 55 -1.73 -2.80 4.55
N GLY A 56 -0.70 -2.03 4.88
CA GLY A 56 0.49 -1.89 4.07
C GLY A 56 1.38 -0.79 4.60
N HIS A 57 2.56 -0.64 4.02
CA HIS A 57 3.48 0.43 4.38
C HIS A 57 3.63 1.41 3.23
N LEU A 58 3.97 2.66 3.56
CA LEU A 58 4.40 3.63 2.57
C LEU A 58 5.65 3.13 1.85
N ALA A 59 5.80 3.49 0.58
CA ALA A 59 7.02 3.22 -0.17
C ALA A 59 8.22 3.82 0.59
N SER A 60 9.28 3.03 0.75
CA SER A 60 10.50 3.46 1.44
C SER A 60 11.30 4.51 0.65
N GLY A 61 11.02 4.66 -0.64
CA GLY A 61 11.61 5.64 -1.54
C GLY A 61 10.60 6.17 -2.54
N ASN A 62 11.07 6.59 -3.70
CA ASN A 62 10.21 7.10 -4.77
C ASN A 62 9.29 5.98 -5.31
N PRO A 63 7.95 6.08 -5.19
CA PRO A 63 7.04 5.04 -5.66
C PRO A 63 7.08 4.85 -7.18
N TYR A 64 7.43 5.89 -7.95
CA TYR A 64 7.57 5.79 -9.41
C TYR A 64 8.78 4.93 -9.84
N ASP A 65 9.77 4.79 -8.96
CA ASP A 65 10.89 3.89 -9.20
C ASP A 65 10.55 2.44 -8.82
N ALA A 66 9.63 2.26 -7.86
CA ALA A 66 9.26 0.98 -7.28
C ALA A 66 8.12 0.25 -8.02
N TYR A 67 7.20 0.99 -8.65
CA TYR A 67 5.99 0.41 -9.24
C TYR A 67 5.78 0.86 -10.69
N LEU A 68 5.39 -0.09 -11.53
CA LEU A 68 4.88 0.16 -12.88
C LEU A 68 3.35 0.19 -12.84
N PRO A 69 2.69 1.27 -13.29
CA PRO A 69 1.24 1.31 -13.35
C PRO A 69 0.69 0.36 -14.43
N PRO A 70 -0.59 -0.06 -14.35
CA PRO A 70 -1.26 -0.76 -15.43
C PRO A 70 -1.17 0.01 -16.76
N ASP A 71 -1.00 -0.70 -17.87
CA ASP A 71 -0.97 -0.09 -19.19
C ASP A 71 -2.40 0.33 -19.60
N PRO A 72 -2.65 1.61 -19.97
CA PRO A 72 -3.96 2.05 -20.43
C PRO A 72 -4.39 1.43 -21.77
N ASP A 73 -3.45 0.99 -22.60
CA ASP A 73 -3.68 0.41 -23.92
C ASP A 73 -3.63 -1.13 -23.92
N ASP A 74 -3.03 -1.76 -22.89
CA ASP A 74 -3.07 -3.20 -22.65
C ASP A 74 -3.71 -3.56 -21.29
N PRO A 75 -4.96 -4.06 -21.26
CA PRO A 75 -5.66 -4.44 -20.03
C PRO A 75 -5.02 -5.56 -19.19
N ALA A 76 -4.05 -6.27 -19.77
CA ALA A 76 -3.25 -7.30 -19.11
C ALA A 76 -1.82 -6.85 -18.82
N GLY A 77 -1.40 -5.69 -19.35
CA GLY A 77 -0.03 -5.18 -19.30
C GLY A 77 0.21 -4.14 -18.21
N PHE A 78 1.49 -3.79 -18.06
CA PHE A 78 1.99 -2.70 -17.22
C PHE A 78 2.91 -1.84 -18.07
N VAL A 79 2.96 -0.54 -17.78
CA VAL A 79 3.85 0.39 -18.49
C VAL A 79 5.30 -0.03 -18.26
N GLU A 80 6.08 -0.17 -19.31
CA GLU A 80 7.52 -0.43 -19.21
C GLU A 80 8.28 0.86 -18.88
N LYS A 81 9.39 0.75 -18.11
CA LYS A 81 10.30 1.89 -17.99
C LYS A 81 10.93 2.12 -19.37
N ALA A 82 10.88 3.35 -19.88
CA ALA A 82 11.66 3.71 -21.04
C ALA A 82 13.13 3.35 -20.76
N GLU A 83 13.74 2.54 -21.62
CA GLU A 83 15.17 2.27 -21.54
C GLU A 83 15.88 3.62 -21.62
N ASP A 84 16.64 3.95 -20.57
CA ASP A 84 17.46 5.15 -20.55
C ASP A 84 18.40 5.02 -21.75
N GLY A 85 18.13 5.81 -22.80
CA GLY A 85 18.81 5.73 -24.08
C GLY A 85 20.28 6.03 -23.87
N GLY A 86 21.06 4.97 -23.61
CA GLY A 86 22.49 5.00 -23.40
C GLY A 86 23.18 5.44 -24.68
N ALA A 87 23.25 6.75 -24.90
CA ALA A 87 24.23 7.34 -25.77
C ALA A 87 25.60 7.26 -25.04
N SER A 88 26.40 6.27 -25.43
CA SER A 88 27.87 6.37 -25.36
C SER A 88 28.41 6.84 -26.71
#